data_AF-A0A1C7F5G8-F1
#
_entry.id   AF-A0A1C7F5G8-F1
#
_cell.length_a   1.000
_cell.length_b   1.000
_cell.length_c   1.000
_cell.angle_alpha   90.00
_cell.angle_beta   90.00
_cell.angle_gamma   90.00
#
_symmetry.space_group_name_H-M   'P 1'
#
loop_
_entity.id
_entity.type
_entity.pdbx_description
1 polymer ?
#
loop_
_entity_poly.entity_id
_entity_poly.type
_entity_poly.pdbx_seq_one_letter_code
_entity_poly.pdbx_strand_id
1 'polypeptide(L)'
;MQDKHGLLSDPIPQVLRQMTIPMTMGLIAILMFNLVDTFFISLLGTDALAAVSYTFPVTFGVNCITMGIGIGLSTNIGRLLGQGHSQSAARVSTHGLLLAVILVAIASTLGLLTIEPLFLALGAEAKLIPLISEYMSVWYFAIPLLVIPMAGNSSIRATGDTTTPAKIMIAAGVINGVLDPLLIFGYGPFPELGIQGAAIASAFSWLGALFGSLFVLIKREKLLSWPQLGSLIEDWKTILKIGTPAALSNAMTPLSGALLMMILSSHGTAAVAAYGAAQRIESILILVLMSLTSALTPFMAQNFGAGNPRRSFDGQFLSMRFAIGFQFILFISMVPLSVPLAALFSQEESVRNLLWHYLLVVPFSYGFQGIMMMLVSGLNSLHQPLKAFQWSAMRLFIFTLPLAWLGGKFYGIEGVFIGIALGNILGGSLGYCYALHIKRVTLKASQQPLNPDKHVDKHLDKQ
;
A
#
# COMPACT_ATOMS: atom_id res chain seq x y z
N MET A 1 -24.88 -14.95 4.72
CA MET A 1 -23.82 -15.60 3.92
C MET A 1 -23.20 -16.71 4.77
N GLN A 2 -22.91 -17.88 4.19
CA GLN A 2 -21.99 -18.84 4.82
C GLN A 2 -20.60 -18.20 4.88
N ASP A 3 -19.87 -18.38 5.99
CA ASP A 3 -18.50 -17.92 6.17
C ASP A 3 -17.54 -18.72 5.25
N LYS A 4 -17.56 -18.39 3.95
CA LYS A 4 -16.92 -19.17 2.88
C LYS A 4 -15.40 -19.31 3.04
N HIS A 5 -14.78 -18.35 3.72
CA HIS A 5 -13.32 -18.28 3.90
C HIS A 5 -12.91 -18.34 5.39
N GLY A 6 -13.85 -18.67 6.30
CA GLY A 6 -13.54 -18.89 7.71
C GLY A 6 -13.19 -17.65 8.53
N LEU A 7 -13.45 -16.43 8.03
CA LEU A 7 -13.02 -15.19 8.71
C LEU A 7 -13.65 -15.04 10.09
N LEU A 8 -14.86 -15.53 10.27
CA LEU A 8 -15.63 -15.41 11.51
C LEU A 8 -15.48 -16.65 12.42
N SER A 9 -15.25 -17.82 11.82
CA SER A 9 -15.35 -19.11 12.52
C SER A 9 -14.02 -19.87 12.67
N ASP A 10 -13.20 -19.95 11.62
CA ASP A 10 -11.99 -20.79 11.60
C ASP A 10 -10.88 -20.30 12.55
N PRO A 11 -9.85 -21.10 12.85
CA PRO A 11 -8.74 -20.65 13.68
C PRO A 11 -8.02 -19.43 13.11
N ILE A 12 -7.88 -18.36 13.90
CA ILE A 12 -7.27 -17.08 13.48
C ILE A 12 -5.91 -17.26 12.78
N PRO A 13 -4.95 -18.07 13.29
CA PRO A 13 -3.66 -18.23 12.63
C PRO A 13 -3.78 -18.86 11.24
N GLN A 14 -4.72 -19.79 11.07
CA GLN A 14 -4.94 -20.48 9.79
C GLN A 14 -5.51 -19.51 8.75
N VAL A 15 -6.52 -18.73 9.12
CA VAL A 15 -7.15 -17.72 8.25
C VAL A 15 -6.11 -16.69 7.80
N LEU A 16 -5.38 -16.08 8.75
CA LEU A 16 -4.36 -15.08 8.43
C LEU A 16 -3.26 -15.65 7.54
N ARG A 17 -2.82 -16.90 7.78
CA ARG A 17 -1.82 -17.57 6.93
C ARG A 17 -2.32 -17.82 5.51
N GLN A 18 -3.52 -18.39 5.37
CA GLN A 18 -4.16 -18.65 4.08
C GLN A 18 -4.41 -17.37 3.29
N MET A 19 -4.67 -16.25 3.98
CA MET A 19 -4.83 -14.96 3.34
C MET A 19 -3.48 -14.30 2.97
N THR A 20 -2.47 -14.40 3.83
CA THR A 20 -1.19 -13.70 3.68
C THR A 20 -0.31 -14.32 2.61
N ILE A 21 -0.16 -15.65 2.56
CA ILE A 21 0.75 -16.33 1.63
C ILE A 21 0.46 -15.98 0.16
N PRO A 22 -0.79 -16.07 -0.35
CA PRO A 22 -1.07 -15.68 -1.72
C PRO A 22 -0.77 -14.21 -1.97
N MET A 23 -1.10 -13.31 -1.04
CA MET A 23 -0.79 -11.88 -1.19
C MET A 23 0.71 -11.62 -1.29
N THR A 24 1.51 -12.33 -0.50
CA THR A 24 2.98 -12.26 -0.57
C THR A 24 3.46 -12.67 -1.96
N MET A 25 2.96 -13.77 -2.52
CA MET A 25 3.30 -14.18 -3.88
C MET A 25 2.87 -13.15 -4.93
N GLY A 26 1.68 -12.57 -4.78
CA GLY A 26 1.21 -11.49 -5.66
C GLY A 26 2.08 -10.24 -5.60
N LEU A 27 2.50 -9.82 -4.41
CA LEU A 27 3.38 -8.65 -4.22
C LEU A 27 4.80 -8.91 -4.72
N ILE A 28 5.34 -10.12 -4.50
CA ILE A 28 6.64 -10.53 -5.07
C ILE A 28 6.58 -10.45 -6.59
N ALA A 29 5.52 -10.97 -7.20
CA ALA A 29 5.33 -10.91 -8.65
C ALA A 29 5.37 -9.45 -9.14
N ILE A 30 4.58 -8.55 -8.53
CA ILE A 30 4.60 -7.13 -8.88
C ILE A 30 6.01 -6.53 -8.78
N LEU A 31 6.75 -6.79 -7.69
CA LEU A 31 8.10 -6.25 -7.53
C LEU A 31 9.06 -6.79 -8.60
N MET A 32 8.99 -8.09 -8.90
CA MET A 32 9.81 -8.69 -9.95
C MET A 32 9.51 -8.07 -11.31
N PHE A 33 8.24 -7.83 -11.64
CA PHE A 33 7.88 -7.21 -12.92
C PHE A 33 8.28 -5.74 -13.00
N ASN A 34 8.14 -4.97 -11.91
CA ASN A 34 8.66 -3.60 -11.88
C ASN A 34 10.18 -3.56 -12.10
N LEU A 35 10.91 -4.55 -11.56
CA LEU A 35 12.35 -4.66 -11.78
C LEU A 35 12.68 -4.99 -13.25
N VAL A 36 11.94 -5.92 -13.85
CA VAL A 36 12.08 -6.31 -15.27
C VAL A 36 11.74 -5.15 -16.21
N ASP A 37 10.65 -4.42 -15.96
CA ASP A 37 10.25 -3.24 -16.72
C ASP A 37 11.33 -2.15 -16.65
N THR A 38 11.79 -1.82 -15.43
CA THR A 38 12.89 -0.87 -15.23
C THR A 38 14.17 -1.31 -15.94
N PHE A 39 14.47 -2.62 -15.93
CA PHE A 39 15.62 -3.17 -16.63
C PHE A 39 15.51 -2.95 -18.14
N PHE A 40 14.38 -3.28 -18.78
CA PHE A 40 14.21 -3.06 -20.21
C PHE A 40 14.24 -1.58 -20.60
N ILE A 41 13.62 -0.71 -19.80
CA ILE A 41 13.69 0.74 -20.01
C ILE A 41 15.14 1.24 -19.91
N SER A 42 15.93 0.69 -18.97
CA SER A 42 17.34 1.09 -18.81
C SER A 42 18.20 0.76 -20.04
N LEU A 43 17.81 -0.23 -20.84
CA LEU A 43 18.51 -0.60 -22.08
C LEU A 43 18.27 0.40 -23.22
N LEU A 44 17.21 1.22 -23.15
CA LEU A 44 16.95 2.28 -24.14
C LEU A 44 17.90 3.48 -23.99
N GLY A 45 18.56 3.61 -22.83
CA GLY A 45 19.52 4.66 -22.54
C GLY A 45 19.16 5.52 -21.33
N THR A 46 20.10 6.39 -20.96
CA THR A 46 20.02 7.21 -19.74
C THR A 46 18.87 8.21 -19.76
N ASP A 47 18.58 8.80 -20.92
CA ASP A 47 17.53 9.81 -21.07
C ASP A 47 16.13 9.18 -20.91
N ALA A 48 15.91 7.96 -21.43
CA ALA A 48 14.66 7.23 -21.24
C ALA A 48 14.44 6.85 -19.77
N LEU A 49 15.48 6.33 -19.10
CA LEU A 49 15.42 6.00 -17.68
C LEU A 49 15.17 7.24 -16.81
N ALA A 50 15.80 8.38 -17.14
CA ALA A 50 15.57 9.64 -16.47
C ALA A 50 14.13 10.12 -16.66
N ALA A 51 13.61 10.08 -17.89
CA ALA A 51 12.23 10.44 -18.21
C ALA A 51 11.23 9.64 -17.36
N VAL A 52 11.33 8.31 -17.32
CA VAL A 52 10.47 7.46 -16.47
C VAL A 52 10.60 7.81 -14.99
N SER A 53 11.82 8.08 -14.52
CA SER A 53 12.05 8.44 -13.11
C SER A 53 11.32 9.73 -12.71
N TYR A 54 11.26 10.73 -13.59
CA TYR A 54 10.47 11.95 -13.35
C TYR A 54 8.96 11.66 -13.24
N THR A 55 8.45 10.62 -13.90
CA THR A 55 7.03 10.26 -13.84
C THR A 55 6.61 9.64 -12.51
N PHE A 56 7.56 9.04 -11.76
CA PHE A 56 7.26 8.26 -10.56
C PHE A 56 6.47 9.02 -9.48
N PRO A 57 6.81 10.28 -9.10
CA PRO A 57 6.03 11.02 -8.12
C PRO A 57 4.57 11.25 -8.54
N VAL A 58 4.35 11.49 -9.83
CA VAL A 58 3.03 11.77 -10.40
C VAL A 58 2.18 10.49 -10.44
N THR A 59 2.75 9.40 -10.96
CA THR A 59 2.06 8.09 -11.00
C THR A 59 1.80 7.56 -9.59
N PHE A 60 2.72 7.77 -8.65
CA PHE A 60 2.52 7.46 -7.23
C PHE A 60 1.37 8.26 -6.61
N GLY A 61 1.29 9.57 -6.89
CA GLY A 61 0.21 10.43 -6.42
C GLY A 61 -1.18 9.94 -6.87
N VAL A 62 -1.31 9.57 -8.15
CA VAL A 62 -2.54 8.97 -8.69
C VAL A 62 -2.84 7.61 -8.05
N ASN A 63 -1.82 6.75 -7.88
CA ASN A 63 -1.98 5.47 -7.21
C ASN A 63 -2.43 5.59 -5.75
N CYS A 64 -2.03 6.64 -5.03
CA CYS A 64 -2.48 6.89 -3.66
C CYS A 64 -4.00 7.09 -3.57
N ILE A 65 -4.63 7.71 -4.57
CA ILE A 65 -6.10 7.86 -4.64
C ILE A 65 -6.74 6.47 -4.65
N THR A 66 -6.29 5.60 -5.55
CA THR A 66 -6.81 4.24 -5.69
C THR A 66 -6.54 3.37 -4.47
N MET A 67 -5.36 3.48 -3.85
CA MET A 67 -5.03 2.78 -2.60
C MET A 67 -5.94 3.23 -1.44
N GLY A 68 -6.19 4.54 -1.32
CA GLY A 68 -7.12 5.09 -0.32
C GLY A 68 -8.53 4.54 -0.50
N ILE A 69 -9.06 4.61 -1.72
CA ILE A 69 -10.38 4.07 -2.03
C ILE A 69 -10.44 2.56 -1.77
N GLY A 70 -9.39 1.82 -2.14
CA GLY A 70 -9.27 0.39 -1.85
C GLY A 70 -9.36 0.05 -0.36
N ILE A 71 -8.70 0.83 0.51
CA ILE A 71 -8.80 0.67 1.98
C ILE A 71 -10.21 1.01 2.47
N GLY A 72 -10.82 2.08 1.95
CA GLY A 72 -12.19 2.46 2.26
C GLY A 72 -13.21 1.38 1.86
N LEU A 73 -13.07 0.82 0.65
CA LEU A 73 -13.87 -0.30 0.17
C LEU A 73 -13.67 -1.55 1.03
N SER A 74 -12.43 -1.99 1.25
CA SER A 74 -12.13 -3.19 2.03
C SER A 74 -12.69 -3.12 3.44
N THR A 75 -12.65 -1.94 4.06
CA THR A 75 -13.14 -1.71 5.42
C THR A 75 -14.68 -1.70 5.48
N ASN A 76 -15.34 -0.93 4.61
CA ASN A 76 -16.80 -0.83 4.62
C ASN A 76 -17.47 -2.13 4.16
N ILE A 77 -16.97 -2.74 3.08
CA ILE A 77 -17.48 -4.02 2.58
C ILE A 77 -17.26 -5.10 3.63
N GLY A 78 -16.07 -5.19 4.23
CA GLY A 78 -15.80 -6.14 5.31
C GLY A 78 -16.81 -5.99 6.46
N ARG A 79 -17.07 -4.76 6.92
CA ARG A 79 -18.04 -4.53 7.99
C ARG A 79 -19.47 -4.93 7.60
N LEU A 80 -19.91 -4.58 6.40
CA LEU A 80 -21.26 -4.94 5.90
C LEU A 80 -21.42 -6.46 5.73
N LEU A 81 -20.39 -7.16 5.24
CA LEU A 81 -20.40 -8.61 5.12
C LEU A 81 -20.45 -9.29 6.50
N GLY A 82 -19.71 -8.77 7.48
CA GLY A 82 -19.77 -9.24 8.86
C GLY A 82 -21.17 -9.08 9.48
N GLN A 83 -21.91 -8.04 9.11
CA GLN A 83 -23.30 -7.82 9.54
C GLN A 83 -24.32 -8.66 8.77
N GLY A 84 -23.91 -9.41 7.75
CA GLY A 84 -24.81 -10.15 6.86
C GLY A 84 -25.49 -9.30 5.78
N HIS A 85 -25.12 -8.02 5.62
CA HIS A 85 -25.70 -7.08 4.66
C HIS A 85 -25.04 -7.17 3.27
N SER A 86 -25.11 -8.33 2.64
CA SER A 86 -24.45 -8.61 1.35
C SER A 86 -24.89 -7.71 0.19
N GLN A 87 -26.17 -7.32 0.14
CA GLN A 87 -26.67 -6.41 -0.91
C GLN A 87 -26.09 -5.00 -0.76
N SER A 88 -26.04 -4.49 0.48
CA SER A 88 -25.39 -3.21 0.77
C SER A 88 -23.89 -3.26 0.45
N ALA A 89 -23.23 -4.39 0.72
CA ALA A 89 -21.83 -4.59 0.36
C ALA A 89 -21.60 -4.52 -1.16
N ALA A 90 -22.47 -5.13 -1.97
CA ALA A 90 -22.42 -5.05 -3.44
C ALA A 90 -22.68 -3.63 -3.96
N ARG A 91 -23.60 -2.89 -3.33
CA ARG A 91 -23.87 -1.49 -3.65
C ARG A 91 -22.66 -0.60 -3.37
N VAL A 92 -22.11 -0.68 -2.16
CA VAL A 92 -20.93 0.10 -1.76
C VAL A 92 -19.72 -0.21 -2.65
N SER A 93 -19.53 -1.48 -3.01
CA SER A 93 -18.50 -1.91 -3.97
C SER A 93 -18.69 -1.22 -5.33
N THR A 94 -19.91 -1.26 -5.88
CA THR A 94 -20.23 -0.62 -7.17
C THR A 94 -19.99 0.89 -7.12
N HIS A 95 -20.52 1.56 -6.08
CA HIS A 95 -20.38 3.00 -5.89
C HIS A 95 -18.92 3.40 -5.70
N GLY A 96 -18.13 2.63 -4.97
CA GLY A 96 -16.71 2.91 -4.78
C GLY A 96 -15.86 2.67 -6.01
N LEU A 97 -16.19 1.68 -6.86
CA LEU A 97 -15.54 1.52 -8.16
C LEU A 97 -15.84 2.71 -9.07
N LEU A 98 -17.10 3.17 -9.12
CA LEU A 98 -17.47 4.38 -9.86
C LEU A 98 -16.72 5.61 -9.36
N LEU A 99 -16.64 5.79 -8.03
CA LEU A 99 -15.88 6.87 -7.43
C LEU A 99 -14.41 6.82 -7.84
N ALA A 100 -13.79 5.64 -7.80
CA ALA A 100 -12.39 5.46 -8.16
C ALA A 100 -12.14 5.81 -9.63
N VAL A 101 -13.00 5.31 -10.53
CA VAL A 101 -12.89 5.61 -11.97
C VAL A 101 -13.05 7.10 -12.22
N ILE A 102 -14.03 7.77 -11.58
CA ILE A 102 -14.26 9.21 -11.74
C ILE A 102 -13.06 10.02 -11.23
N LEU A 103 -12.58 9.75 -10.02
CA LEU A 103 -11.47 10.51 -9.44
C LEU A 103 -10.17 10.33 -10.23
N VAL A 104 -9.88 9.11 -10.68
CA VAL A 104 -8.69 8.84 -11.50
C VAL A 104 -8.85 9.39 -12.91
N ALA A 105 -10.05 9.33 -13.51
CA ALA A 105 -10.31 9.97 -14.79
C ALA A 105 -10.05 11.48 -14.70
N ILE A 106 -10.57 12.16 -13.67
CA ILE A 106 -10.30 13.59 -13.42
C ILE A 106 -8.80 13.84 -13.26
N ALA A 107 -8.11 13.07 -12.42
CA ALA A 107 -6.67 13.22 -12.20
C ALA A 107 -5.86 12.99 -13.49
N SER A 108 -6.23 11.99 -14.29
CA SER A 108 -5.56 11.67 -15.56
C SER A 108 -5.79 12.74 -16.63
N THR A 109 -7.01 13.29 -16.73
CA THR A 109 -7.33 14.38 -17.66
C THR A 109 -6.57 15.64 -17.29
N LEU A 110 -6.54 16.01 -16.00
CA LEU A 110 -5.74 17.14 -15.54
C LEU A 110 -4.25 16.91 -15.79
N GLY A 111 -3.77 15.68 -15.56
CA GLY A 111 -2.39 15.28 -15.83
C GLY A 111 -2.00 15.39 -17.30
N LEU A 112 -2.86 14.95 -18.23
CA LEU A 112 -2.67 15.09 -19.68
C LEU A 112 -2.54 16.55 -20.11
N LEU A 113 -3.39 17.43 -19.57
CA LEU A 113 -3.38 18.86 -19.91
C LEU A 113 -2.18 19.61 -19.32
N THR A 114 -1.48 19.02 -18.36
CA THR A 114 -0.42 19.69 -17.60
C THR A 114 0.95 19.01 -17.71
N ILE A 115 1.15 18.04 -18.61
CA ILE A 115 2.42 17.30 -18.75
C ILE A 115 3.61 18.25 -18.77
N GLU A 116 3.74 19.10 -19.79
CA GLU A 116 4.88 20.01 -19.94
C GLU A 116 5.09 20.94 -18.72
N PRO A 117 4.10 21.77 -18.29
CA PRO A 117 4.32 22.69 -17.18
C PRO A 117 4.57 21.97 -15.85
N LEU A 118 3.96 20.81 -15.62
CA LEU A 118 4.17 20.01 -14.41
C LEU A 118 5.58 19.45 -14.36
N PHE A 119 6.05 18.80 -15.43
CA PHE A 119 7.36 18.15 -15.43
C PHE A 119 8.50 19.17 -15.48
N LEU A 120 8.33 20.31 -16.15
CA LEU A 120 9.28 21.43 -16.02
C LEU A 120 9.32 21.97 -14.58
N ALA A 121 8.18 22.11 -13.91
CA ALA A 121 8.14 22.53 -12.51
C ALA A 121 8.76 21.51 -11.54
N LEU A 122 8.73 20.22 -11.89
CA LEU A 122 9.43 19.15 -11.17
C LEU A 122 10.94 19.11 -11.47
N GLY A 123 11.45 19.98 -12.33
CA GLY A 123 12.87 20.11 -12.65
C GLY A 123 13.35 19.17 -13.77
N ALA A 124 12.46 18.68 -14.63
CA ALA A 124 12.86 17.97 -15.84
C ALA A 124 13.51 18.94 -16.85
N GLU A 125 14.59 18.50 -17.49
CA GLU A 125 15.21 19.25 -18.58
C GLU A 125 14.27 19.29 -19.81
N ALA A 126 14.26 20.40 -20.55
CA ALA A 126 13.40 20.56 -21.73
C ALA A 126 13.57 19.45 -22.77
N LYS A 127 14.78 18.88 -22.90
CA LYS A 127 15.07 17.76 -23.80
C LYS A 127 14.36 16.45 -23.43
N LEU A 128 13.97 16.27 -22.16
CA LEU A 128 13.30 15.07 -21.66
C LEU A 128 11.78 15.14 -21.79
N ILE A 129 11.22 16.35 -21.97
CA ILE A 129 9.78 16.57 -22.06
C ILE A 129 9.13 15.74 -23.18
N PRO A 130 9.70 15.60 -24.39
CA PRO A 130 9.15 14.72 -25.41
C PRO A 130 9.02 13.26 -24.95
N LEU A 131 10.08 12.68 -24.36
CA LEU A 131 10.08 11.31 -23.86
C LEU A 131 9.08 11.12 -22.71
N ILE A 132 9.01 12.09 -21.80
CA ILE A 132 8.03 12.09 -20.71
C ILE A 132 6.60 12.13 -21.28
N SER A 133 6.37 12.98 -22.29
CA SER A 133 5.06 13.14 -22.93
C SER A 133 4.61 11.87 -23.65
N GLU A 134 5.52 11.21 -24.38
CA GLU A 134 5.26 9.93 -25.05
C GLU A 134 4.81 8.85 -24.06
N TYR A 135 5.52 8.71 -22.94
CA TYR A 135 5.17 7.74 -21.90
C TYR A 135 3.89 8.12 -21.15
N MET A 136 3.82 9.35 -20.63
CA MET A 136 2.74 9.78 -19.74
C MET A 136 1.41 9.90 -20.46
N SER A 137 1.40 10.28 -21.74
CA SER A 137 0.16 10.34 -22.51
C SER A 137 -0.52 8.98 -22.54
N VAL A 138 0.22 7.92 -22.91
CA VAL A 138 -0.30 6.56 -22.90
C VAL A 138 -0.69 6.13 -21.49
N TRP A 139 0.17 6.40 -20.50
CA TRP A 139 -0.09 6.03 -19.11
C TRP A 139 -1.39 6.63 -18.58
N TYR A 140 -1.66 7.92 -18.86
CA TYR A 140 -2.89 8.58 -18.43
C TYR A 140 -4.14 8.05 -19.14
N PHE A 141 -4.05 7.65 -20.41
CA PHE A 141 -5.17 6.95 -21.07
C PHE A 141 -5.39 5.55 -20.51
N ALA A 142 -4.31 4.87 -20.08
CA ALA A 142 -4.36 3.51 -19.59
C ALA A 142 -4.76 3.40 -18.11
N ILE A 143 -4.44 4.39 -17.26
CA ILE A 143 -4.63 4.29 -15.81
C ILE A 143 -6.07 3.96 -15.36
N PRO A 144 -7.16 4.43 -16.02
CA PRO A 144 -8.51 4.01 -15.66
C PRO A 144 -8.72 2.47 -15.73
N LEU A 145 -7.97 1.78 -16.59
CA LEU A 145 -7.99 0.31 -16.69
C LEU A 145 -7.41 -0.37 -15.45
N LEU A 146 -6.45 0.26 -14.76
CA LEU A 146 -5.83 -0.28 -13.53
C LEU A 146 -6.71 -0.06 -12.29
N VAL A 147 -7.54 0.97 -12.29
CA VAL A 147 -8.34 1.37 -11.13
C VAL A 147 -9.26 0.26 -10.66
N ILE A 148 -9.99 -0.37 -11.58
CA ILE A 148 -10.93 -1.45 -11.25
C ILE A 148 -10.19 -2.69 -10.73
N PRO A 149 -9.09 -3.17 -11.32
CA PRO A 149 -8.21 -4.15 -10.69
C PRO A 149 -7.81 -3.77 -9.27
N MET A 150 -7.30 -2.57 -9.02
CA MET A 150 -6.82 -2.19 -7.69
C MET A 150 -7.95 -2.08 -6.65
N ALA A 151 -8.98 -1.30 -6.95
CA ALA A 151 -10.12 -1.08 -6.06
C ALA A 151 -11.00 -2.34 -5.95
N GLY A 152 -11.23 -3.03 -7.07
CA GLY A 152 -12.00 -4.27 -7.15
C GLY A 152 -11.31 -5.44 -6.44
N ASN A 153 -9.99 -5.58 -6.59
CA ASN A 153 -9.23 -6.55 -5.79
C ASN A 153 -9.35 -6.25 -4.30
N SER A 154 -9.45 -4.98 -3.91
CA SER A 154 -9.70 -4.62 -2.51
C SER A 154 -11.09 -5.05 -2.03
N SER A 155 -12.12 -4.91 -2.88
CA SER A 155 -13.46 -5.47 -2.63
C SER A 155 -13.47 -7.00 -2.55
N ILE A 156 -12.72 -7.69 -3.43
CA ILE A 156 -12.60 -9.15 -3.40
C ILE A 156 -11.91 -9.60 -2.11
N ARG A 157 -10.80 -8.95 -1.72
CA ARG A 157 -10.13 -9.23 -0.43
C ARG A 157 -11.05 -9.00 0.77
N ALA A 158 -11.98 -8.06 0.67
CA ALA A 158 -12.98 -7.81 1.69
C ALA A 158 -13.88 -9.01 1.98
N THR A 159 -14.02 -9.97 1.05
CA THR A 159 -14.76 -11.23 1.23
C THR A 159 -13.95 -12.33 1.92
N GLY A 160 -12.65 -12.13 2.10
CA GLY A 160 -11.71 -13.15 2.55
C GLY A 160 -10.90 -13.81 1.43
N ASP A 161 -11.26 -13.60 0.16
CA ASP A 161 -10.48 -14.14 -0.97
C ASP A 161 -9.27 -13.26 -1.29
N THR A 162 -8.09 -13.71 -0.90
CA THR A 162 -6.81 -13.10 -1.31
C THR A 162 -6.09 -13.87 -2.41
N THR A 163 -6.50 -15.10 -2.68
CA THR A 163 -5.85 -15.95 -3.68
C THR A 163 -6.17 -15.47 -5.09
N THR A 164 -7.43 -15.08 -5.33
CA THR A 164 -7.86 -14.61 -6.64
C THR A 164 -7.19 -13.27 -7.00
N PRO A 165 -7.16 -12.24 -6.13
CA PRO A 165 -6.37 -11.04 -6.38
C PRO A 165 -4.90 -11.30 -6.68
N ALA A 166 -4.25 -12.19 -5.93
CA ALA A 166 -2.86 -12.56 -6.15
C ALA A 166 -2.63 -13.19 -7.53
N LYS A 167 -3.53 -14.11 -7.96
CA LYS A 167 -3.47 -14.70 -9.30
C LYS A 167 -3.63 -13.65 -10.40
N ILE A 168 -4.54 -12.69 -10.22
CA ILE A 168 -4.72 -11.57 -11.16
C ILE A 168 -3.44 -10.74 -11.24
N MET A 169 -2.81 -10.42 -10.11
CA MET A 169 -1.54 -9.67 -10.06
C MET A 169 -0.41 -10.43 -10.77
N ILE A 170 -0.27 -11.73 -10.52
CA ILE A 170 0.73 -12.58 -11.18
C ILE A 170 0.48 -12.63 -12.69
N ALA A 171 -0.75 -12.89 -13.12
CA ALA A 171 -1.10 -12.97 -14.53
C ALA A 171 -0.86 -11.65 -15.27
N ALA A 172 -1.28 -10.52 -14.68
CA ALA A 172 -1.05 -9.19 -15.24
C ALA A 172 0.45 -8.91 -15.40
N GLY A 173 1.23 -9.25 -14.39
CA GLY A 173 2.67 -9.08 -14.46
C GLY A 173 3.36 -9.98 -15.49
N VAL A 174 2.90 -11.24 -15.65
CA VAL A 174 3.40 -12.13 -16.72
C VAL A 174 3.09 -11.55 -18.10
N ILE A 175 1.88 -11.02 -18.30
CA ILE A 175 1.50 -10.35 -19.54
C ILE A 175 2.46 -9.17 -19.80
N ASN A 176 2.74 -8.36 -18.77
CA ASN A 176 3.62 -7.20 -18.88
C ASN A 176 5.05 -7.61 -19.24
N GLY A 177 5.67 -8.50 -18.47
CA GLY A 177 7.05 -8.92 -18.72
C GLY A 177 7.27 -9.64 -20.05
N VAL A 178 6.23 -10.21 -20.66
CA VAL A 178 6.29 -10.77 -22.02
C VAL A 178 6.10 -9.68 -23.08
N LEU A 179 5.18 -8.74 -22.87
CA LEU A 179 4.90 -7.66 -23.82
C LEU A 179 5.98 -6.58 -23.84
N ASP A 180 6.64 -6.32 -22.71
CA ASP A 180 7.69 -5.30 -22.59
C ASP A 180 8.79 -5.48 -23.64
N PRO A 181 9.53 -6.61 -23.71
CA PRO A 181 10.59 -6.74 -24.71
C PRO A 181 10.05 -6.71 -26.14
N LEU A 182 8.84 -7.22 -26.38
CA LEU A 182 8.22 -7.23 -27.71
C LEU A 182 7.91 -5.82 -28.21
N LEU A 183 7.34 -4.97 -27.36
CA LEU A 183 6.92 -3.61 -27.73
C LEU A 183 8.01 -2.56 -27.56
N ILE A 184 8.92 -2.73 -26.59
CA ILE A 184 10.04 -1.81 -26.37
C ILE A 184 11.03 -1.92 -27.53
N PHE A 185 11.47 -3.13 -27.88
CA PHE A 185 12.50 -3.36 -28.89
C PHE A 185 11.96 -3.74 -30.28
N GLY A 186 10.64 -3.91 -30.43
CA GLY A 186 10.04 -4.25 -31.74
C GLY A 186 10.38 -5.65 -32.24
N TYR A 187 10.45 -6.66 -31.36
CA TYR A 187 10.69 -8.04 -31.79
C TYR A 187 9.47 -8.64 -32.49
N GLY A 188 9.67 -9.22 -33.67
CA GLY A 188 8.63 -9.92 -34.44
C GLY A 188 7.78 -8.97 -35.29
N PRO A 189 6.43 -9.02 -35.23
CA PRO A 189 5.56 -8.14 -36.02
C PRO A 189 5.37 -6.75 -35.40
N PHE A 190 5.94 -6.49 -34.23
CA PHE A 190 5.73 -5.25 -33.48
C PHE A 190 6.73 -4.17 -33.88
N PRO A 191 6.30 -2.90 -34.03
CA PRO A 191 7.22 -1.79 -34.22
C PRO A 191 8.05 -1.53 -32.96
N GLU A 192 9.23 -0.96 -33.13
CA GLU A 192 10.05 -0.46 -32.02
C GLU A 192 9.41 0.83 -31.46
N LEU A 193 8.78 0.73 -30.29
CA LEU A 193 8.06 1.84 -29.65
C LEU A 193 8.81 2.45 -28.46
N GLY A 194 9.99 1.92 -28.11
CA GLY A 194 10.82 2.43 -27.02
C GLY A 194 10.05 2.58 -25.70
N ILE A 195 10.15 3.76 -25.07
CA ILE A 195 9.52 4.06 -23.78
C ILE A 195 7.97 4.01 -23.86
N GLN A 196 7.41 4.36 -25.01
CA GLN A 196 5.96 4.27 -25.24
C GLN A 196 5.49 2.81 -25.22
N GLY A 197 6.32 1.90 -25.73
CA GLY A 197 6.08 0.46 -25.71
C GLY A 197 5.85 -0.10 -24.31
N ALA A 198 6.64 0.36 -23.32
CA ALA A 198 6.49 -0.03 -21.91
C ALA A 198 5.13 0.39 -21.32
N ALA A 199 4.67 1.61 -21.63
CA ALA A 199 3.35 2.09 -21.21
C ALA A 199 2.20 1.30 -21.87
N ILE A 200 2.34 0.93 -23.15
CA ILE A 200 1.35 0.13 -23.88
C ILE A 200 1.30 -1.30 -23.32
N ALA A 201 2.45 -1.92 -23.06
CA ALA A 201 2.55 -3.24 -22.45
C ALA A 201 1.85 -3.27 -21.07
N SER A 202 2.07 -2.23 -20.27
CA SER A 202 1.37 -2.03 -19.00
C SER A 202 -0.15 -1.90 -19.19
N ALA A 203 -0.60 -1.15 -20.20
CA ALA A 203 -2.02 -0.98 -20.50
C ALA A 203 -2.72 -2.31 -20.83
N PHE A 204 -2.11 -3.15 -21.67
CA PHE A 204 -2.64 -4.49 -22.00
C PHE A 204 -2.67 -5.41 -20.78
N SER A 205 -1.66 -5.30 -19.92
CA SER A 205 -1.59 -6.06 -18.67
C SER A 205 -2.71 -5.66 -17.71
N TRP A 206 -2.98 -4.37 -17.59
CA TRP A 206 -4.10 -3.85 -16.81
C TRP A 206 -5.46 -4.20 -17.42
N LEU A 207 -5.55 -4.24 -18.75
CA LEU A 207 -6.76 -4.70 -19.43
C LEU A 207 -7.07 -6.18 -19.12
N GLY A 208 -6.06 -7.04 -19.13
CA GLY A 208 -6.20 -8.44 -18.67
C GLY A 208 -6.62 -8.51 -17.19
N ALA A 209 -6.00 -7.71 -16.33
CA ALA A 209 -6.36 -7.62 -14.93
C ALA A 209 -7.80 -7.11 -14.70
N LEU A 210 -8.25 -6.17 -15.54
CA LEU A 210 -9.59 -5.59 -15.52
C LEU A 210 -10.64 -6.66 -15.78
N PHE A 211 -10.47 -7.43 -16.87
CA PHE A 211 -11.38 -8.53 -17.18
C PHE A 211 -11.38 -9.60 -16.08
N GLY A 212 -10.21 -9.94 -15.54
CA GLY A 212 -10.11 -10.88 -14.41
C GLY A 212 -10.85 -10.40 -13.17
N SER A 213 -10.65 -9.13 -12.77
CA SER A 213 -11.31 -8.52 -11.60
C SER A 213 -12.82 -8.41 -11.81
N LEU A 214 -13.28 -7.92 -12.98
CA LEU A 214 -14.70 -7.81 -13.31
C LEU A 214 -15.39 -9.17 -13.35
N PHE A 215 -14.76 -10.19 -13.94
CA PHE A 215 -15.31 -11.55 -13.95
C PHE A 215 -15.57 -12.05 -12.53
N VAL A 216 -14.62 -11.87 -11.62
CA VAL A 216 -14.73 -12.31 -10.23
C VAL A 216 -15.80 -11.52 -9.48
N LEU A 217 -15.82 -10.19 -9.65
CA LEU A 217 -16.81 -9.31 -9.02
C LEU A 217 -18.24 -9.60 -9.47
N ILE A 218 -18.46 -9.86 -10.76
CA ILE A 218 -19.78 -10.11 -11.35
C ILE A 218 -20.25 -11.54 -11.08
N LYS A 219 -19.42 -12.54 -11.39
CA LYS A 219 -19.86 -13.94 -11.45
C LYS A 219 -19.60 -14.71 -10.16
N ARG A 220 -18.45 -14.50 -9.50
CA ARG A 220 -18.01 -15.32 -8.36
C ARG A 220 -18.47 -14.75 -7.02
N GLU A 221 -18.16 -13.49 -6.75
CA GLU A 221 -18.45 -12.85 -5.47
C GLU A 221 -19.78 -12.07 -5.46
N LYS A 222 -20.35 -11.79 -6.64
CA LYS A 222 -21.61 -11.03 -6.81
C LYS A 222 -21.60 -9.71 -6.04
N LEU A 223 -20.45 -9.04 -6.05
CA LEU A 223 -20.19 -7.78 -5.36
C LEU A 223 -20.52 -6.56 -6.22
N LEU A 224 -21.23 -6.73 -7.34
CA LEU A 224 -21.75 -5.62 -8.12
C LEU A 224 -23.27 -5.66 -8.15
N SER A 225 -23.87 -4.49 -7.97
CA SER A 225 -25.30 -4.26 -8.11
C SER A 225 -25.53 -3.12 -9.09
N TRP A 226 -26.77 -2.94 -9.54
CA TRP A 226 -27.13 -1.74 -10.28
C TRP A 226 -26.87 -0.49 -9.40
N PRO A 227 -26.29 0.59 -9.96
CA PRO A 227 -25.99 1.79 -9.20
C PRO A 227 -27.28 2.48 -8.74
N GLN A 228 -27.44 2.63 -7.43
CA GLN A 228 -28.54 3.36 -6.82
C GLN A 228 -28.15 4.84 -6.65
N LEU A 229 -28.70 5.73 -7.46
CA LEU A 229 -28.32 7.16 -7.45
C LEU A 229 -28.65 7.86 -6.13
N GLY A 230 -29.74 7.47 -5.45
CA GLY A 230 -30.18 8.10 -4.21
C GLY A 230 -29.21 7.95 -3.03
N SER A 231 -28.42 6.88 -2.99
CA SER A 231 -27.43 6.60 -1.93
C SER A 231 -25.98 6.82 -2.36
N LEU A 232 -25.74 7.14 -3.64
CA LEU A 232 -24.41 7.25 -4.25
C LEU A 232 -23.49 8.21 -3.49
N ILE A 233 -23.97 9.42 -3.21
CA ILE A 233 -23.18 10.47 -2.55
C ILE A 233 -22.87 10.08 -1.09
N GLU A 234 -23.81 9.41 -0.40
CA GLU A 234 -23.62 8.98 0.98
C GLU A 234 -22.59 7.85 1.08
N ASP A 235 -22.68 6.87 0.18
CA ASP A 235 -21.71 5.78 0.08
C ASP A 235 -20.32 6.35 -0.28
N TRP A 236 -20.23 7.33 -1.19
CA TRP A 236 -18.97 8.02 -1.51
C TRP A 236 -18.37 8.75 -0.31
N LYS A 237 -19.18 9.51 0.44
CA LYS A 237 -18.73 10.17 1.67
C LYS A 237 -18.20 9.16 2.69
N THR A 238 -18.89 8.03 2.83
CA THR A 238 -18.49 6.96 3.74
C THR A 238 -17.17 6.31 3.34
N ILE A 239 -16.97 6.09 2.03
CA ILE A 239 -15.71 5.56 1.49
C ILE A 239 -14.58 6.58 1.67
N LEU A 240 -14.77 7.85 1.29
CA LEU A 240 -13.75 8.91 1.38
C LEU A 240 -13.39 9.27 2.82
N LYS A 241 -14.33 9.14 3.77
CA LYS A 241 -14.05 9.34 5.19
C LYS A 241 -12.91 8.45 5.68
N ILE A 242 -12.78 7.24 5.12
CA ILE A 242 -11.68 6.31 5.40
C ILE A 242 -10.56 6.44 4.37
N GLY A 243 -10.92 6.56 3.09
CA GLY A 243 -9.98 6.53 1.99
C GLY A 243 -9.04 7.72 1.96
N THR A 244 -9.52 8.94 2.24
CA THR A 244 -8.67 10.13 2.18
C THR A 244 -7.57 10.11 3.25
N PRO A 245 -7.86 9.90 4.55
CA PRO A 245 -6.78 9.79 5.54
C PRO A 245 -5.87 8.57 5.30
N ALA A 246 -6.41 7.46 4.77
CA ALA A 246 -5.61 6.29 4.45
C ALA A 246 -4.66 6.52 3.26
N ALA A 247 -5.09 7.24 2.22
CA ALA A 247 -4.24 7.67 1.11
C ALA A 247 -3.08 8.54 1.63
N LEU A 248 -3.40 9.55 2.45
CA LEU A 248 -2.39 10.41 3.09
C LEU A 248 -1.43 9.60 3.97
N SER A 249 -1.95 8.60 4.70
CA SER A 249 -1.12 7.72 5.53
C SER A 249 -0.11 6.93 4.70
N ASN A 250 -0.49 6.44 3.51
CA ASN A 250 0.41 5.73 2.60
C ASN A 250 1.46 6.67 2.01
N ALA A 251 1.06 7.90 1.65
CA ALA A 251 1.98 8.94 1.17
C ALA A 251 3.05 9.33 2.21
N MET A 252 2.83 9.10 3.51
CA MET A 252 3.86 9.31 4.55
C MET A 252 5.09 8.42 4.36
N THR A 253 4.98 7.26 3.70
CA THR A 253 6.13 6.35 3.52
C THR A 253 7.17 6.91 2.55
N PRO A 254 6.84 7.25 1.29
CA PRO A 254 7.82 7.88 0.41
C PRO A 254 8.23 9.28 0.90
N LEU A 255 7.33 10.02 1.55
CA LEU A 255 7.71 11.28 2.20
C LEU A 255 8.79 11.05 3.27
N SER A 256 8.66 9.98 4.06
CA SER A 256 9.70 9.54 4.99
C SER A 256 11.03 9.26 4.29
N GLY A 257 10.98 8.51 3.19
CA GLY A 257 12.16 8.20 2.38
C GLY A 257 12.87 9.45 1.87
N ALA A 258 12.11 10.39 1.31
CA ALA A 258 12.63 11.65 0.78
C ALA A 258 13.24 12.55 1.86
N LEU A 259 12.58 12.69 3.01
CA LEU A 259 13.09 13.52 4.11
C LEU A 259 14.32 12.91 4.78
N LEU A 260 14.37 11.58 4.93
CA LEU A 260 15.57 10.90 5.42
C LEU A 260 16.73 11.00 4.42
N MET A 261 16.44 10.87 3.12
CA MET A 261 17.43 11.08 2.06
C MET A 261 18.00 12.50 2.07
N MET A 262 17.17 13.52 2.34
CA MET A 262 17.62 14.91 2.50
C MET A 262 18.53 15.11 3.72
N ILE A 263 18.24 14.43 4.84
CA ILE A 263 19.16 14.43 6.00
C ILE A 263 20.51 13.80 5.58
N LEU A 264 20.46 12.65 4.92
CA LEU A 264 21.65 11.91 4.49
C LEU A 264 22.46 12.63 3.41
N SER A 265 21.84 13.45 2.54
CA SER A 265 22.57 14.21 1.54
C SER A 265 23.53 15.24 2.14
N SER A 266 23.26 15.73 3.36
CA SER A 266 24.19 16.59 4.09
C SER A 266 25.46 15.85 4.57
N HIS A 267 25.45 14.52 4.54
CA HIS A 267 26.57 13.66 4.94
C HIS A 267 27.34 13.05 3.74
N GLY A 268 27.06 13.49 2.52
CA GLY A 268 27.81 13.13 1.31
C GLY A 268 27.12 12.11 0.40
N THR A 269 27.65 12.00 -0.82
CA THR A 269 27.08 11.18 -1.91
C THR A 269 27.07 9.69 -1.61
N ALA A 270 28.12 9.19 -0.94
CA ALA A 270 28.20 7.78 -0.53
C ALA A 270 27.07 7.37 0.43
N ALA A 271 26.66 8.26 1.33
CA ALA A 271 25.56 8.02 2.28
C ALA A 271 24.21 7.92 1.56
N VAL A 272 23.99 8.79 0.58
CA VAL A 272 22.78 8.77 -0.26
C VAL A 272 22.72 7.47 -1.09
N ALA A 273 23.83 7.07 -1.70
CA ALA A 273 23.92 5.84 -2.47
C ALA A 273 23.65 4.60 -1.60
N ALA A 274 24.28 4.52 -0.42
CA ALA A 274 24.08 3.43 0.53
C ALA A 274 22.62 3.35 1.00
N TYR A 275 22.00 4.48 1.33
CA TYR A 275 20.60 4.53 1.73
C TYR A 275 19.64 4.11 0.62
N GLY A 276 19.89 4.54 -0.63
CA GLY A 276 19.09 4.13 -1.79
C GLY A 276 19.12 2.61 -2.01
N ALA A 277 20.31 2.00 -1.89
CA ALA A 277 20.45 0.55 -1.93
C ALA A 277 19.72 -0.13 -0.75
N ALA A 278 19.86 0.42 0.45
CA ALA A 278 19.20 -0.08 1.64
C ALA A 278 17.67 -0.06 1.54
N GLN A 279 17.07 0.99 0.98
CA GLN A 279 15.62 1.09 0.78
C GLN A 279 15.06 0.01 -0.16
N ARG A 280 15.85 -0.41 -1.16
CA ARG A 280 15.47 -1.54 -2.04
C ARG A 280 15.44 -2.86 -1.27
N ILE A 281 16.43 -3.08 -0.40
CA ILE A 281 16.49 -4.26 0.47
C ILE A 281 15.33 -4.21 1.49
N GLU A 282 15.10 -3.06 2.12
CA GLU A 282 13.98 -2.85 3.06
C GLU A 282 12.64 -3.25 2.44
N SER A 283 12.37 -2.81 1.21
CA SER A 283 11.11 -3.10 0.49
C SER A 283 10.82 -4.60 0.40
N ILE A 284 11.87 -5.42 0.25
CA ILE A 284 11.76 -6.89 0.24
C ILE A 284 11.54 -7.44 1.66
N LEU A 285 12.29 -6.93 2.65
CA LEU A 285 12.20 -7.39 4.04
C LEU A 285 10.82 -7.14 4.67
N ILE A 286 10.15 -6.04 4.31
CA ILE A 286 8.83 -5.69 4.87
C ILE A 286 7.65 -6.28 4.07
N LEU A 287 7.90 -6.94 2.94
CA LEU A 287 6.86 -7.41 2.00
C LEU A 287 5.82 -8.33 2.67
N VAL A 288 6.27 -9.25 3.51
CA VAL A 288 5.39 -10.16 4.26
C VAL A 288 4.50 -9.37 5.24
N LEU A 289 5.02 -8.30 5.84
CA LEU A 289 4.22 -7.43 6.73
C LEU A 289 3.17 -6.65 5.95
N MET A 290 3.51 -6.16 4.74
CA MET A 290 2.53 -5.52 3.83
C MET A 290 1.43 -6.50 3.41
N SER A 291 1.79 -7.76 3.17
CA SER A 291 0.82 -8.81 2.86
C SER A 291 -0.11 -9.07 4.04
N LEU A 292 0.46 -9.12 5.25
CA LEU A 292 -0.27 -9.37 6.48
C LEU A 292 -1.22 -8.22 6.83
N THR A 293 -0.85 -6.96 6.65
CA THR A 293 -1.77 -5.82 6.84
C THR A 293 -2.94 -5.85 5.87
N SER A 294 -2.69 -6.24 4.62
CA SER A 294 -3.75 -6.39 3.62
C SER A 294 -4.73 -7.51 3.97
N ALA A 295 -4.28 -8.56 4.65
CA ALA A 295 -5.14 -9.64 5.15
C ALA A 295 -5.86 -9.27 6.46
N LEU A 296 -5.17 -8.55 7.35
CA LEU A 296 -5.68 -8.16 8.66
C LEU A 296 -6.85 -7.18 8.55
N THR A 297 -6.80 -6.24 7.59
CA THR A 297 -7.85 -5.22 7.40
C THR A 297 -9.25 -5.83 7.21
N PRO A 298 -9.50 -6.71 6.20
CA PRO A 298 -10.81 -7.33 6.03
C PRO A 298 -11.16 -8.30 7.16
N PHE A 299 -10.18 -9.03 7.72
CA PHE A 299 -10.40 -9.90 8.89
C PHE A 299 -10.97 -9.10 10.07
N MET A 300 -10.34 -7.98 10.42
CA MET A 300 -10.81 -7.13 11.51
C MET A 300 -12.16 -6.50 11.19
N ALA A 301 -12.32 -5.92 10.00
CA ALA A 301 -13.56 -5.27 9.59
C ALA A 301 -14.78 -6.22 9.63
N GLN A 302 -14.64 -7.46 9.14
CA GLN A 302 -15.71 -8.45 9.21
C GLN A 302 -16.03 -8.87 10.65
N ASN A 303 -15.01 -9.15 11.47
CA ASN A 303 -15.23 -9.55 12.86
C ASN A 303 -15.89 -8.44 13.69
N PHE A 304 -15.54 -7.17 13.46
CA PHE A 304 -16.25 -6.03 14.05
C PHE A 304 -17.69 -5.91 13.53
N GLY A 305 -17.91 -6.12 12.23
CA GLY A 305 -19.24 -6.14 11.63
C GLY A 305 -20.14 -7.22 12.22
N ALA A 306 -19.58 -8.39 12.52
CA ALA A 306 -20.28 -9.52 13.13
C ALA A 306 -20.45 -9.40 14.66
N GLY A 307 -20.09 -8.27 15.27
CA GLY A 307 -20.20 -8.08 16.72
C GLY A 307 -19.18 -8.89 17.53
N ASN A 308 -18.06 -9.31 16.93
CA ASN A 308 -16.98 -10.06 17.58
C ASN A 308 -15.68 -9.24 17.69
N PRO A 309 -15.67 -8.15 18.47
CA PRO A 309 -14.49 -7.29 18.63
C PRO A 309 -13.31 -8.03 19.27
N ARG A 310 -13.59 -9.02 20.13
CA ARG A 310 -12.55 -9.83 20.80
C ARG A 310 -11.69 -10.58 19.78
N ARG A 311 -12.34 -11.34 18.88
CA ARG A 311 -11.66 -12.06 17.81
C ARG A 311 -10.88 -11.14 16.89
N SER A 312 -11.44 -9.97 16.57
CA SER A 312 -10.74 -8.96 15.77
C SER A 312 -9.42 -8.52 16.42
N PHE A 313 -9.44 -8.15 17.72
CA PHE A 313 -8.21 -7.77 18.42
C PHE A 313 -7.25 -8.95 18.59
N ASP A 314 -7.75 -10.15 18.83
CA ASP A 314 -6.89 -11.33 18.97
C ASP A 314 -6.10 -11.61 17.67
N GLY A 315 -6.70 -11.38 16.49
CA GLY A 315 -5.99 -11.39 15.20
C GLY A 315 -4.98 -10.25 15.03
N GLN A 316 -5.31 -9.03 15.48
CA GLN A 316 -4.38 -7.91 15.45
C GLN A 316 -3.13 -8.18 16.31
N PHE A 317 -3.31 -8.63 17.55
CA PHE A 317 -2.21 -8.92 18.47
C PHE A 317 -1.43 -10.18 18.09
N LEU A 318 -2.07 -11.17 17.46
CA LEU A 318 -1.35 -12.28 16.83
C LEU A 318 -0.44 -11.77 15.71
N SER A 319 -0.96 -10.88 14.85
CA SER A 319 -0.20 -10.30 13.73
C SER A 319 0.98 -9.44 14.21
N MET A 320 0.80 -8.65 15.28
CA MET A 320 1.87 -7.86 15.89
C MET A 320 2.98 -8.74 16.47
N ARG A 321 2.63 -9.82 17.18
CA ARG A 321 3.61 -10.79 17.72
C ARG A 321 4.35 -11.51 16.60
N PHE A 322 3.63 -11.92 15.56
CA PHE A 322 4.23 -12.49 14.36
C PHE A 322 5.20 -11.52 13.70
N ALA A 323 4.83 -10.23 13.56
CA ALA A 323 5.70 -9.23 12.96
C ALA A 323 7.05 -9.08 13.69
N ILE A 324 7.02 -9.04 15.03
CA ILE A 324 8.25 -8.97 15.84
C ILE A 324 9.09 -10.24 15.64
N GLY A 325 8.49 -11.42 15.82
CA GLY A 325 9.23 -12.68 15.74
C GLY A 325 9.79 -12.96 14.34
N PHE A 326 8.99 -12.73 13.30
CA PHE A 326 9.38 -12.93 11.91
C PHE A 326 10.49 -11.96 11.49
N GLN A 327 10.36 -10.67 11.81
CA GLN A 327 11.41 -9.69 11.49
C GLN A 327 12.69 -9.92 12.28
N PHE A 328 12.60 -10.41 13.52
CA PHE A 328 13.78 -10.78 14.29
C PHE A 328 14.53 -11.97 13.66
N ILE A 329 13.81 -12.99 13.17
CA ILE A 329 14.41 -14.12 12.43
C ILE A 329 15.05 -13.63 11.12
N LEU A 330 14.36 -12.75 10.37
CA LEU A 330 14.93 -12.16 9.16
C LEU A 330 16.16 -11.32 9.46
N PHE A 331 16.17 -10.54 10.54
CA PHE A 331 17.33 -9.78 10.99
C PHE A 331 18.53 -10.69 11.28
N ILE A 332 18.36 -11.75 12.08
CA ILE A 332 19.43 -12.72 12.35
C ILE A 332 19.98 -13.32 11.05
N SER A 333 19.08 -13.65 10.12
CA SER A 333 19.46 -14.19 8.80
C SER A 333 20.18 -13.15 7.93
N MET A 334 19.84 -11.87 8.07
CA MET A 334 20.45 -10.75 7.34
C MET A 334 21.85 -10.39 7.83
N VAL A 335 22.19 -10.59 9.11
CA VAL A 335 23.53 -10.28 9.65
C VAL A 335 24.66 -10.92 8.83
N PRO A 336 24.69 -12.24 8.57
CA PRO A 336 25.74 -12.84 7.73
C PRO A 336 25.60 -12.46 6.25
N LEU A 337 24.38 -12.15 5.77
CA LEU A 337 24.13 -11.73 4.39
C LEU A 337 24.47 -10.26 4.13
N SER A 338 24.63 -9.45 5.17
CA SER A 338 24.87 -8.00 5.05
C SER A 338 26.16 -7.69 4.28
N VAL A 339 27.22 -8.47 4.51
CA VAL A 339 28.53 -8.33 3.83
C VAL A 339 28.44 -8.65 2.34
N PRO A 340 27.97 -9.85 1.91
CA PRO A 340 27.85 -10.14 0.48
C PRO A 340 26.82 -9.23 -0.22
N LEU A 341 25.71 -8.88 0.44
CA LEU A 341 24.74 -7.94 -0.12
C LEU A 341 25.37 -6.56 -0.33
N ALA A 342 26.10 -6.02 0.64
CA ALA A 342 26.78 -4.74 0.48
C ALA A 342 27.78 -4.76 -0.68
N ALA A 343 28.56 -5.84 -0.82
CA ALA A 343 29.53 -6.02 -1.90
C ALA A 343 28.88 -6.18 -3.29
N LEU A 344 27.65 -6.72 -3.37
CA LEU A 344 26.91 -6.80 -4.63
C LEU A 344 26.40 -5.44 -5.11
N PHE A 345 26.11 -4.50 -4.20
CA PHE A 345 25.52 -3.20 -4.55
C PHE A 345 26.54 -2.14 -4.99
N SER A 346 27.77 -2.18 -4.48
CA SER A 346 28.82 -1.24 -4.88
C SER A 346 30.20 -1.86 -4.71
N GLN A 347 31.13 -1.47 -5.58
CA GLN A 347 32.56 -1.79 -5.43
C GLN A 347 33.30 -0.76 -4.57
N GLU A 348 32.72 0.42 -4.36
CA GLU A 348 33.32 1.47 -3.54
C GLU A 348 33.20 1.13 -2.05
N GLU A 349 34.35 1.09 -1.36
CA GLU A 349 34.43 0.69 0.04
C GLU A 349 33.61 1.61 0.96
N SER A 350 33.58 2.91 0.67
CA SER A 350 32.81 3.91 1.42
C SER A 350 31.30 3.59 1.44
N VAL A 351 30.73 3.24 0.29
CA VAL A 351 29.30 2.90 0.12
C VAL A 351 29.01 1.54 0.75
N ARG A 352 29.91 0.56 0.55
CA ARG A 352 29.77 -0.78 1.13
C ARG A 352 29.71 -0.75 2.65
N ASN A 353 30.63 -0.03 3.29
CA ASN A 353 30.71 0.05 4.75
C ASN A 353 29.46 0.71 5.34
N LEU A 354 28.97 1.79 4.71
CA LEU A 354 27.73 2.44 5.13
C LEU A 354 26.50 1.55 4.93
N LEU A 355 26.40 0.86 3.80
CA LEU A 355 25.30 -0.06 3.54
C LEU A 355 25.32 -1.25 4.50
N TRP A 356 26.48 -1.84 4.75
CA TRP A 356 26.67 -2.88 5.75
C TRP A 356 26.20 -2.41 7.14
N HIS A 357 26.62 -1.23 7.57
CA HIS A 357 26.23 -0.66 8.86
C HIS A 357 24.72 -0.44 8.94
N TYR A 358 24.10 0.10 7.89
CA TYR A 358 22.64 0.23 7.81
C TYR A 358 21.94 -1.12 8.01
N LEU A 359 22.38 -2.16 7.28
CA LEU A 359 21.78 -3.50 7.30
C LEU A 359 21.93 -4.21 8.65
N LEU A 360 22.89 -3.82 9.48
CA LEU A 360 23.03 -4.32 10.85
C LEU A 360 22.19 -3.56 11.89
N VAL A 361 21.91 -2.27 11.65
CA VAL A 361 21.27 -1.42 12.67
C VAL A 361 19.76 -1.31 12.44
N VAL A 362 19.34 -0.94 11.24
CA VAL A 362 17.95 -0.56 10.98
C VAL A 362 17.01 -1.77 10.92
N PRO A 363 17.36 -2.90 10.27
CA PRO A 363 16.45 -4.04 10.16
C PRO A 363 16.03 -4.66 11.49
N PHE A 364 16.85 -4.55 12.53
CA PHE A 364 16.47 -4.93 13.90
C PHE A 364 15.18 -4.25 14.37
N SER A 365 14.91 -3.03 13.89
CA SER A 365 13.73 -2.23 14.25
C SER A 365 12.47 -2.55 13.42
N TYR A 366 12.57 -3.33 12.33
CA TYR A 366 11.45 -3.55 11.41
C TYR A 366 10.29 -4.32 12.04
N GLY A 367 10.53 -5.11 13.09
CA GLY A 367 9.46 -5.72 13.89
C GLY A 367 8.51 -4.66 14.48
N PHE A 368 9.07 -3.56 14.98
CA PHE A 368 8.32 -2.44 15.54
C PHE A 368 7.63 -1.58 14.48
N GLN A 369 8.26 -1.42 13.31
CA GLN A 369 7.61 -0.86 12.13
C GLN A 369 6.38 -1.70 11.73
N GLY A 370 6.49 -3.03 11.81
CA GLY A 370 5.38 -3.95 11.62
C GLY A 370 4.23 -3.72 12.61
N ILE A 371 4.53 -3.44 13.88
CA ILE A 371 3.47 -3.08 14.86
C ILE A 371 2.72 -1.82 14.41
N MET A 372 3.44 -0.79 13.96
CA MET A 372 2.81 0.45 13.46
C MET A 372 1.92 0.17 12.25
N MET A 373 2.38 -0.65 11.31
CA MET A 373 1.58 -1.05 10.13
C MET A 373 0.28 -1.76 10.55
N MET A 374 0.36 -2.65 11.53
CA MET A 374 -0.79 -3.41 12.06
C MET A 374 -1.74 -2.52 12.88
N LEU A 375 -1.21 -1.51 13.56
CA LEU A 375 -2.01 -0.51 14.25
C LEU A 375 -2.79 0.36 13.26
N VAL A 376 -2.13 0.90 12.25
CA VAL A 376 -2.75 1.74 11.21
C VAL A 376 -3.86 0.97 10.48
N SER A 377 -3.59 -0.27 10.07
CA SER A 377 -4.58 -1.16 9.47
C SER A 377 -5.77 -1.44 10.41
N GLY A 378 -5.51 -1.72 11.69
CA GLY A 378 -6.57 -1.94 12.68
C GLY A 378 -7.42 -0.70 12.95
N LEU A 379 -6.81 0.49 13.01
CA LEU A 379 -7.52 1.77 13.17
C LEU A 379 -8.41 2.08 11.97
N ASN A 380 -7.94 1.81 10.75
CA ASN A 380 -8.78 1.91 9.55
C ASN A 380 -9.98 0.96 9.66
N SER A 381 -9.74 -0.30 10.04
CA SER A 381 -10.79 -1.32 10.21
C SER A 381 -11.84 -0.91 11.27
N LEU A 382 -11.40 -0.24 12.34
CA LEU A 382 -12.23 0.33 13.40
C LEU A 382 -13.01 1.60 12.98
N HIS A 383 -12.89 2.05 11.73
CA HIS A 383 -13.45 3.32 11.25
C HIS A 383 -12.89 4.54 12.00
N GLN A 384 -11.62 4.48 12.41
CA GLN A 384 -10.85 5.59 13.00
C GLN A 384 -9.67 6.02 12.10
N PRO A 385 -9.90 6.34 10.81
CA PRO A 385 -8.86 6.59 9.82
C PRO A 385 -8.03 7.84 10.10
N LEU A 386 -8.63 8.87 10.73
CA LEU A 386 -7.88 10.07 11.14
C LEU A 386 -6.83 9.74 12.20
N LYS A 387 -7.14 8.84 13.14
CA LYS A 387 -6.15 8.36 14.11
C LYS A 387 -5.09 7.51 13.44
N ALA A 388 -5.46 6.70 12.44
CA ALA A 388 -4.50 5.93 11.65
C ALA A 388 -3.49 6.88 10.96
N PHE A 389 -3.98 7.96 10.36
CA PHE A 389 -3.15 9.02 9.79
C PHE A 389 -2.27 9.71 10.84
N GLN A 390 -2.84 10.09 11.99
CA GLN A 390 -2.07 10.68 13.09
C GLN A 390 -0.91 9.76 13.50
N TRP A 391 -1.14 8.46 13.69
CA TRP A 391 -0.06 7.53 14.03
C TRP A 391 0.99 7.39 12.93
N SER A 392 0.59 7.40 11.64
CA SER A 392 1.54 7.42 10.52
C SER A 392 2.38 8.69 10.50
N ALA A 393 1.76 9.84 10.73
CA ALA A 393 2.43 11.14 10.80
C ALA A 393 3.34 11.25 12.03
N MET A 394 2.91 10.77 13.20
CA MET A 394 3.72 10.71 14.42
C MET A 394 4.95 9.83 14.23
N ARG A 395 4.79 8.67 13.57
CA ARG A 395 5.93 7.81 13.20
C ARG A 395 7.01 8.60 12.47
N LEU A 396 6.60 9.40 11.50
CA LEU A 396 7.51 10.19 10.69
C LEU A 396 8.07 11.40 11.46
N PHE A 397 7.20 12.35 11.82
CA PHE A 397 7.57 13.67 12.29
C PHE A 397 7.94 13.75 13.77
N ILE A 398 7.43 12.83 14.61
CA ILE A 398 7.71 12.86 16.05
C ILE A 398 8.79 11.86 16.43
N PHE A 399 8.81 10.69 15.79
CA PHE A 399 9.75 9.64 16.16
C PHE A 399 10.95 9.56 15.21
N THR A 400 10.73 9.24 13.94
CA THR A 400 11.83 8.88 13.03
C THR A 400 12.70 10.08 12.66
N LEU A 401 12.13 11.18 12.17
CA LEU A 401 12.93 12.33 11.72
C LEU A 401 13.69 13.02 12.84
N PRO A 402 13.08 13.34 14.01
CA PRO A 402 13.82 14.02 15.06
C PRO A 402 14.98 13.19 15.60
N LEU A 403 14.77 11.88 15.77
CA LEU A 403 15.83 10.98 16.26
C LEU A 403 16.92 10.73 15.21
N ALA A 404 16.56 10.59 13.94
CA ALA A 404 17.52 10.50 12.85
C ALA A 404 18.37 11.77 12.73
N TRP A 405 17.75 12.95 12.82
CA TRP A 405 18.45 14.24 12.79
C TRP A 405 19.35 14.45 14.03
N LEU A 406 18.83 14.16 15.23
CA LEU A 406 19.62 14.24 16.48
C LEU A 406 20.80 13.27 16.44
N GLY A 407 20.57 12.03 16.03
CA GLY A 407 21.62 11.04 15.85
C GLY A 407 22.69 11.51 14.86
N GLY A 408 22.26 12.05 13.72
CA GLY A 408 23.12 12.67 12.71
C GLY A 408 24.05 13.75 13.28
N LYS A 409 23.52 14.59 14.18
CA LYS A 409 24.26 15.66 14.83
C LYS A 409 25.33 15.16 15.81
N PHE A 410 25.07 14.06 16.53
CA PHE A 410 25.98 13.56 17.57
C PHE A 410 27.00 12.53 17.07
N TYR A 411 26.59 11.65 16.16
CA TYR A 411 27.39 10.49 15.71
C TYR A 411 27.48 10.37 14.18
N GLY A 412 27.23 11.45 13.45
CA GLY A 412 27.28 11.44 11.99
C GLY A 412 26.29 10.44 11.37
N ILE A 413 26.68 9.82 10.25
CA ILE A 413 25.79 8.91 9.48
C ILE A 413 25.34 7.71 10.31
N GLU A 414 26.22 7.13 11.12
CA GLU A 414 25.88 6.01 12.00
C GLU A 414 24.79 6.39 12.99
N GLY A 415 24.90 7.61 13.54
CA GLY A 415 23.87 8.21 14.38
C GLY A 415 22.53 8.36 13.68
N VAL A 416 22.50 8.69 12.38
CA VAL A 416 21.26 8.75 11.59
C VAL A 416 20.58 7.38 11.57
N PHE A 417 21.33 6.30 11.30
CA PHE A 417 20.78 4.94 11.24
C PHE A 417 20.27 4.46 12.60
N ILE A 418 21.02 4.72 13.66
CA ILE A 418 20.58 4.45 15.04
C ILE A 418 19.32 5.24 15.36
N GLY A 419 19.24 6.51 14.94
CA GLY A 419 18.08 7.36 15.13
C GLY A 419 16.83 6.83 14.42
N ILE A 420 16.95 6.32 13.20
CA ILE A 420 15.86 5.63 12.48
C ILE A 420 15.40 4.41 13.27
N ALA A 421 16.33 3.56 13.71
CA ALA A 421 16.02 2.35 14.47
C ALA A 421 15.29 2.68 15.79
N LEU A 422 15.77 3.68 16.54
CA LEU A 422 15.15 4.15 17.77
C LEU A 422 13.76 4.74 17.52
N GLY A 423 13.57 5.49 16.43
CA GLY A 423 12.26 6.02 16.04
C GLY A 423 11.24 4.93 15.75
N ASN A 424 11.66 3.87 15.05
CA ASN A 424 10.83 2.70 14.83
C ASN A 424 10.49 1.97 16.14
N ILE A 425 11.48 1.75 17.03
CA ILE A 425 11.27 1.07 18.32
C ILE A 425 10.31 1.87 19.21
N LEU A 426 10.54 3.17 19.37
CA LEU A 426 9.69 4.04 20.18
C LEU A 426 8.28 4.13 19.60
N GLY A 427 8.16 4.37 18.29
CA GLY A 427 6.88 4.43 17.61
C GLY A 427 6.09 3.14 17.73
N GLY A 428 6.71 2.00 17.45
CA GLY A 428 6.06 0.69 17.55
C GLY A 428 5.70 0.31 18.98
N SER A 429 6.53 0.62 19.97
CA SER A 429 6.24 0.34 21.39
C SER A 429 5.05 1.16 21.89
N LEU A 430 5.03 2.47 21.60
CA LEU A 430 3.90 3.35 21.93
C LEU A 430 2.65 2.95 21.16
N GLY A 431 2.79 2.55 19.90
CA GLY A 431 1.71 2.03 19.07
C GLY A 431 1.10 0.74 19.63
N TYR A 432 1.92 -0.17 20.14
CA TYR A 432 1.47 -1.39 20.82
C TYR A 432 0.67 -1.07 22.09
N CYS A 433 1.18 -0.16 22.92
CA CYS A 433 0.48 0.31 24.12
C CYS A 433 -0.87 0.96 23.78
N TYR A 434 -0.91 1.74 22.69
CA TYR A 434 -2.14 2.36 22.22
C TYR A 434 -3.14 1.32 21.70
N ALA A 435 -2.68 0.30 20.97
CA ALA A 435 -3.54 -0.83 20.56
C ALA A 435 -4.14 -1.55 21.78
N LEU A 436 -3.36 -1.73 22.86
CA LEU A 436 -3.86 -2.33 24.11
C LEU A 436 -4.92 -1.44 24.77
N HIS A 437 -4.69 -0.14 24.80
CA HIS A 437 -5.64 0.83 25.32
C HIS A 437 -6.97 0.77 24.55
N ILE A 438 -6.92 0.80 23.22
CA ILE A 438 -8.11 0.69 22.38
C ILE A 438 -8.83 -0.65 22.60
N LYS A 439 -8.10 -1.77 22.62
CA LYS A 439 -8.70 -3.08 22.91
C LYS A 439 -9.51 -3.05 24.20
N ARG A 440 -8.95 -2.51 25.27
CA ARG A 440 -9.62 -2.41 26.58
C ARG A 440 -10.86 -1.52 26.52
N VAL A 441 -10.77 -0.34 25.90
CA VAL A 441 -11.89 0.61 25.80
C VAL A 441 -13.03 0.01 24.96
N THR A 442 -12.71 -0.55 23.81
CA THR A 442 -13.72 -1.12 22.90
C THR A 442 -14.40 -2.35 23.51
N LEU A 443 -13.66 -3.26 24.15
CA LEU A 443 -14.27 -4.43 24.78
C LEU A 443 -15.15 -4.06 25.98
N LYS A 444 -14.78 -3.04 26.77
CA LYS A 444 -15.64 -2.52 27.85
C LYS A 444 -16.94 -1.94 27.30
N ALA A 445 -16.87 -1.14 26.22
CA ALA A 445 -18.06 -0.58 25.58
C ALA A 445 -19.00 -1.65 25.03
N SER A 446 -18.46 -2.77 24.50
CA SER A 446 -19.26 -3.90 24.02
C SER A 446 -19.91 -4.75 25.12
N GLN A 447 -19.47 -4.60 26.38
CA GLN A 447 -20.01 -5.35 27.53
C GLN A 447 -21.07 -4.56 28.32
N GLN A 448 -21.25 -3.27 28.07
CA GLN A 448 -22.33 -2.49 28.69
C GLN A 448 -23.67 -2.87 28.04
N PRO A 449 -24.71 -3.22 28.83
CA PRO A 449 -26.03 -3.49 28.28
C PRO A 449 -26.55 -2.24 27.55
N LEU A 450 -27.07 -2.44 26.34
CA LEU A 450 -27.81 -1.41 25.60
C LEU A 450 -28.93 -0.90 26.50
N ASN A 451 -28.78 0.32 27.04
CA ASN A 451 -29.83 0.94 27.85
C ASN A 451 -31.01 1.28 26.92
N PRO A 452 -32.20 0.65 27.08
CA PRO A 452 -33.33 0.85 26.17
C PRO A 452 -33.86 2.29 26.15
N ASP A 453 -33.60 3.08 27.20
CA ASP A 453 -34.28 4.36 27.45
C ASP A 453 -33.65 5.60 26.78
N LYS A 454 -32.80 5.43 25.76
CA LYS A 454 -32.19 6.58 25.04
C LYS A 454 -32.64 6.80 23.60
N HIS A 455 -33.60 6.02 23.10
CA HIS A 455 -34.09 6.17 21.72
C HIS A 455 -35.58 6.52 21.56
N VAL A 456 -36.29 6.81 22.65
CA VAL A 456 -37.67 7.34 22.62
C VAL A 456 -37.67 8.73 23.23
N ASP A 457 -37.27 9.73 22.45
CA ASP A 457 -37.79 11.11 22.53
C ASP A 457 -36.94 12.05 21.69
N LYS A 458 -37.42 12.31 20.47
CA LYS A 458 -37.18 13.54 19.68
C LYS A 458 -37.86 13.38 18.33
N HIS A 459 -39.19 13.30 18.29
CA HIS A 459 -40.01 13.64 17.11
C HIS A 459 -41.51 13.70 17.48
N LEU A 460 -41.86 14.39 18.56
CA LEU A 460 -43.22 14.87 18.80
C LEU A 460 -43.10 16.23 19.46
N ASP A 461 -43.05 17.27 18.63
CA ASP A 461 -43.71 18.57 18.82
C ASP A 461 -43.04 19.63 17.96
N LYS A 462 -43.74 19.98 16.88
CA LYS A 462 -44.02 21.36 16.47
C LYS A 462 -45.09 21.31 15.38
N GLN A 463 -46.33 21.47 15.84
CA GLN A 463 -47.42 22.07 15.06
C GLN A 463 -47.05 23.51 14.69
#